data_AF-A0A821I3X5-F1
#
_entry.id   AF-A0A821I3X5-F1
#
_cell.length_a   1.000
_cell.length_b   1.000
_cell.length_c   1.000
_cell.angle_alpha   90.00
_cell.angle_beta   90.00
_cell.angle_gamma   90.00
#
_symmetry.space_group_name_H-M   'P 1'
#
loop_
_entity.id
_entity.type
_entity.pdbx_description
1 polymer ?
#
loop_
_entity_poly.entity_id
_entity_poly.type
_entity_poly.pdbx_seq_one_letter_code
_entity_poly.pdbx_strand_id
1 'polypeptide(L)'
;MFYSLLLICLLINIGYTQNNRCSFLNSKLNKYGIHINIYGKDFIGLKLCQNLINNYCCPQIYEDKIQNATIIELYQLFDFYSVNLYESLRRITVQLNETIIKLIESSQNETHSILQYNYKTIYNFYRSSIDLFFNKLLLISYKNYQYEIKNNIEELFRNILRITITSNNNNKPLLPSYLLCLWRYHPFSNQQYLIVNQLEINLGKLFHLNELFKLSNELIQVMLTNITTLE
;
A
#
# COMPACT_ATOMS: atom_id res chain seq x y z
N MET A 1 18.71 -21.93 7.78
CA MET A 1 18.23 -22.88 8.82
C MET A 1 16.79 -23.34 8.62
N PHE A 2 16.02 -22.77 7.67
CA PHE A 2 14.58 -23.03 7.54
C PHE A 2 14.18 -24.11 6.52
N TYR A 3 15.06 -24.46 5.57
CA TYR A 3 14.76 -25.50 4.57
C TYR A 3 14.83 -26.93 5.13
N SER A 4 15.35 -27.15 6.33
CA SER A 4 15.71 -28.49 6.79
C SER A 4 14.54 -29.38 7.19
N LEU A 5 13.41 -28.85 7.65
CA LEU A 5 12.26 -29.66 8.08
C LEU A 5 11.32 -30.04 6.93
N LEU A 6 11.06 -29.09 6.01
CA LEU A 6 10.35 -29.39 4.77
C LEU A 6 11.14 -30.39 3.89
N LEU A 7 12.48 -30.30 3.88
CA LEU A 7 13.36 -31.31 3.28
C LEU A 7 13.24 -32.69 3.96
N ILE A 8 12.97 -32.78 5.26
CA ILE A 8 12.89 -34.08 5.95
C ILE A 8 11.66 -34.86 5.46
N CYS A 9 10.54 -34.20 5.14
CA CYS A 9 9.41 -34.89 4.52
C CYS A 9 9.56 -35.09 3.00
N LEU A 10 10.15 -34.13 2.26
CA LEU A 10 10.24 -34.19 0.79
C LEU A 10 11.46 -34.96 0.23
N LEU A 11 12.58 -35.07 0.97
CA LEU A 11 13.78 -35.81 0.52
C LEU A 11 13.90 -37.22 1.09
N ILE A 12 12.99 -37.65 1.98
CA ILE A 12 12.85 -39.09 2.28
C ILE A 12 11.99 -39.71 1.17
N ASN A 13 12.34 -39.46 -0.08
CA ASN A 13 11.91 -40.27 -1.21
C ASN A 13 13.01 -41.30 -1.52
N ILE A 14 12.91 -42.42 -0.79
CA ILE A 14 13.13 -43.80 -1.21
C ILE A 14 14.16 -44.01 -2.35
N GLY A 15 15.38 -44.44 -1.98
CA GLY A 15 16.28 -45.06 -2.96
C GLY A 15 17.63 -45.53 -2.42
N TYR A 16 18.35 -44.71 -1.65
CA TYR A 16 19.72 -45.04 -1.27
C TYR A 16 19.96 -44.85 0.23
N THR A 17 20.76 -45.74 0.82
CA THR A 17 21.20 -45.81 2.23
C THR A 17 20.25 -46.57 3.17
N GLN A 18 20.49 -47.88 3.34
CA GLN A 18 19.59 -48.80 4.05
C GLN A 18 19.92 -49.08 5.53
N ASN A 19 21.06 -48.68 6.11
CA ASN A 19 21.42 -49.17 7.47
C ASN A 19 21.61 -48.13 8.60
N ASN A 20 21.65 -46.81 8.33
CA ASN A 20 21.91 -45.77 9.37
C ASN A 20 20.77 -44.72 9.51
N ARG A 21 19.53 -45.03 9.10
CA ARG A 21 18.45 -44.04 8.93
C ARG A 21 17.92 -43.41 10.23
N CYS A 22 17.76 -44.18 11.31
CA CYS A 22 17.08 -43.66 12.50
C CYS A 22 18.00 -42.82 13.40
N SER A 23 19.31 -43.07 13.41
CA SER A 23 20.28 -42.28 14.20
C SER A 23 20.50 -40.87 13.62
N PHE A 24 20.45 -40.71 12.30
CA PHE A 24 20.52 -39.41 11.63
C PHE A 24 19.24 -38.58 11.83
N LEU A 25 18.07 -39.21 11.81
CA LEU A 25 16.81 -38.55 12.19
C LEU A 25 16.86 -38.12 13.66
N ASN A 26 17.34 -38.97 14.57
CA ASN A 26 17.54 -38.64 15.98
C ASN A 26 18.44 -37.42 16.20
N SER A 27 19.57 -37.34 15.50
CA SER A 27 20.49 -36.20 15.66
C SER A 27 19.89 -34.89 15.14
N LYS A 28 19.10 -34.94 14.06
CA LYS A 28 18.35 -33.77 13.58
C LYS A 28 17.19 -33.39 14.49
N LEU A 29 16.45 -34.35 15.03
CA LEU A 29 15.28 -34.11 15.90
C LEU A 29 15.66 -33.66 17.30
N ASN A 30 16.80 -34.15 17.83
CA ASN A 30 17.39 -33.64 19.07
C ASN A 30 17.71 -32.14 18.98
N LYS A 31 18.05 -31.62 17.79
CA LYS A 31 18.26 -30.19 17.57
C LYS A 31 16.98 -29.36 17.76
N TYR A 32 15.82 -30.00 17.63
CA TYR A 32 14.50 -29.40 17.85
C TYR A 32 13.90 -29.79 19.21
N GLY A 33 14.70 -30.36 20.13
CA GLY A 33 14.24 -30.80 21.45
C GLY A 33 13.34 -32.06 21.41
N ILE A 34 13.24 -32.72 20.26
CA ILE A 34 12.46 -33.94 20.08
C ILE A 34 13.39 -35.13 20.31
N HIS A 35 13.40 -35.64 21.54
CA HIS A 35 14.17 -36.84 21.89
C HIS A 35 13.42 -38.09 21.45
N ILE A 36 14.09 -38.90 20.62
CA ILE A 36 13.51 -40.17 20.16
C ILE A 36 14.47 -41.31 20.44
N ASN A 37 13.97 -42.36 21.10
CA ASN A 37 14.63 -43.66 21.17
C ASN A 37 13.96 -44.58 20.12
N ILE A 38 14.32 -44.40 18.85
CA ILE A 38 13.77 -45.21 17.76
C ILE A 38 14.62 -46.48 17.63
N TYR A 39 14.05 -47.61 18.03
CA TYR A 39 14.50 -48.92 17.56
C TYR A 39 13.57 -49.30 16.40
N GLY A 40 14.15 -49.58 15.23
CA GLY A 40 13.39 -49.90 14.02
C GLY A 40 12.44 -51.06 14.28
N LYS A 41 11.14 -50.81 14.12
CA LYS A 41 10.07 -51.80 14.13
C LYS A 41 9.06 -51.43 13.06
N ASP A 42 8.36 -52.43 12.55
CA ASP A 42 7.27 -52.25 11.59
C ASP A 42 6.10 -51.51 12.26
N PHE A 43 5.89 -50.25 11.86
CA PHE A 43 4.73 -49.46 12.27
C PHE A 43 3.69 -49.49 11.16
N ILE A 44 2.56 -50.14 11.41
CA ILE A 44 1.38 -50.11 10.54
C ILE A 44 0.50 -48.95 11.02
N GLY A 45 0.30 -47.93 10.17
CA GLY A 45 -0.71 -46.89 10.43
C GLY A 45 -0.32 -45.43 10.16
N LEU A 46 0.72 -45.15 9.37
CA LEU A 46 1.12 -43.77 9.04
C LEU A 46 0.07 -43.06 8.17
N LYS A 47 -0.30 -41.83 8.56
CA LYS A 47 -1.38 -41.05 7.91
C LYS A 47 -0.87 -40.14 6.79
N LEU A 48 0.36 -39.63 6.87
CA LEU A 48 0.89 -38.59 5.95
C LEU A 48 2.07 -39.09 5.11
N CYS A 49 2.94 -39.91 5.70
CA CYS A 49 4.08 -40.52 5.04
C CYS A 49 3.63 -41.73 4.21
N GLN A 50 4.23 -41.92 3.03
CA GLN A 50 3.87 -43.03 2.15
C GLN A 50 4.02 -44.39 2.84
N ASN A 51 2.98 -45.23 2.70
CA ASN A 51 2.95 -46.63 3.11
C ASN A 51 3.80 -47.51 2.17
N LEU A 52 5.11 -47.27 2.09
CA LEU A 52 6.06 -48.15 1.43
C LEU A 52 6.55 -49.24 2.40
N ILE A 53 6.23 -50.47 2.01
CA ILE A 53 6.52 -51.72 2.69
C ILE A 53 8.04 -51.78 3.00
N ASN A 54 8.38 -51.66 4.29
CA ASN A 54 9.64 -51.97 4.99
C ASN A 54 10.33 -50.78 5.69
N ASN A 55 10.43 -50.91 7.02
CA ASN A 55 11.25 -50.13 7.97
C ASN A 55 10.95 -48.63 8.09
N TYR A 56 9.97 -48.28 8.93
CA TYR A 56 9.76 -46.91 9.39
C TYR A 56 10.62 -46.56 10.60
N CYS A 57 11.27 -45.41 10.53
CA CYS A 57 11.91 -44.79 11.68
C CYS A 57 10.95 -43.86 12.46
N CYS A 58 9.73 -43.60 11.97
CA CYS A 58 8.84 -42.62 12.58
C CYS A 58 7.52 -43.30 12.96
N PRO A 59 7.26 -43.57 14.26
CA PRO A 59 5.93 -43.95 14.74
C PRO A 59 4.91 -42.81 14.55
N GLN A 60 3.60 -43.12 14.47
CA GLN A 60 2.52 -42.13 14.28
C GLN A 60 2.61 -40.92 15.22
N ILE A 61 2.92 -41.14 16.50
CA ILE A 61 3.03 -40.07 17.50
C ILE A 61 4.11 -39.04 17.12
N TYR A 62 5.18 -39.49 16.45
CA TYR A 62 6.23 -38.60 15.98
C TYR A 62 5.89 -37.96 14.65
N GLU A 63 5.13 -38.65 13.79
CA GLU A 63 4.57 -38.05 12.57
C GLU A 63 3.65 -36.87 12.92
N ASP A 64 2.73 -37.03 13.88
CA ASP A 64 1.84 -35.97 14.34
C ASP A 64 2.61 -34.81 15.00
N LYS A 65 3.68 -35.10 15.76
CA LYS A 65 4.54 -34.07 16.36
C LYS A 65 5.34 -33.30 15.31
N ILE A 66 5.87 -33.99 14.30
CA ILE A 66 6.60 -33.35 13.19
C ILE A 66 5.63 -32.51 12.36
N GLN A 67 4.43 -33.03 12.07
CA GLN A 67 3.38 -32.28 11.40
C GLN A 67 3.06 -30.98 12.14
N ASN A 68 2.75 -31.06 13.44
CA ASN A 68 2.45 -29.88 14.24
C ASN A 68 3.63 -28.91 14.29
N ALA A 69 4.86 -29.39 14.45
CA ALA A 69 6.05 -28.55 14.40
C ALA A 69 6.22 -27.84 13.05
N THR A 70 6.00 -28.54 11.93
CA THR A 70 6.08 -27.94 10.59
C THR A 70 4.96 -26.93 10.33
N ILE A 71 3.75 -27.19 10.82
CA ILE A 71 2.64 -26.25 10.73
C ILE A 71 2.94 -24.98 11.52
N ILE A 72 3.44 -25.12 12.76
CA ILE A 72 3.86 -23.98 13.58
C ILE A 72 4.99 -23.18 12.91
N GLU A 73 6.00 -23.85 12.35
CA GLU A 73 7.09 -23.16 11.63
C GLU A 73 6.60 -22.44 10.37
N LEU A 74 5.64 -23.02 9.63
CA LEU A 74 5.03 -22.38 8.47
C LEU A 74 4.22 -21.15 8.87
N TYR A 75 3.45 -21.22 9.96
CA TYR A 75 2.74 -20.05 10.49
C TYR A 75 3.71 -18.96 10.95
N GLN A 76 4.77 -19.31 11.69
CA GLN A 76 5.80 -18.34 12.11
C GLN A 76 6.49 -17.66 10.92
N LEU A 77 6.78 -18.41 9.85
CA LEU A 77 7.33 -17.84 8.62
C LEU A 77 6.33 -16.91 7.94
N PHE A 78 5.07 -17.34 7.82
CA PHE A 78 4.01 -16.53 7.22
C PHE A 78 3.81 -15.22 7.99
N ASP A 79 3.75 -15.27 9.32
CA ASP A 79 3.64 -14.10 10.20
C ASP A 79 4.83 -13.16 10.02
N PHE A 80 6.05 -13.69 10.03
CA PHE A 80 7.27 -12.89 9.84
C PHE A 80 7.26 -12.14 8.51
N TYR A 81 6.93 -12.81 7.40
CA TYR A 81 6.87 -12.16 6.08
C TYR A 81 5.70 -11.17 5.98
N SER A 82 4.55 -11.49 6.55
CA SER A 82 3.37 -10.64 6.53
C SER A 82 3.59 -9.35 7.33
N VAL A 83 4.20 -9.44 8.51
CA VAL A 83 4.58 -8.27 9.32
C VAL A 83 5.62 -7.41 8.59
N ASN A 84 6.64 -8.02 7.98
CA ASN A 84 7.64 -7.27 7.22
C ASN A 84 7.04 -6.56 6.01
N LEU A 85 6.12 -7.22 5.30
CA LEU A 85 5.41 -6.63 4.17
C LEU A 85 4.54 -5.46 4.62
N TYR A 86 3.77 -5.64 5.71
CA TYR A 86 2.97 -4.58 6.32
C TYR A 86 3.81 -3.36 6.69
N GLU A 87 4.89 -3.53 7.45
CA GLU A 87 5.75 -2.42 7.87
C GLU A 87 6.43 -1.74 6.68
N SER A 88 6.80 -2.49 5.64
CA SER A 88 7.38 -1.92 4.41
C SER A 88 6.37 -1.06 3.66
N LEU A 89 5.15 -1.56 3.45
CA LEU A 89 4.08 -0.83 2.77
C LEU A 89 3.63 0.39 3.57
N ARG A 90 3.52 0.27 4.89
CA ARG A 90 3.22 1.38 5.79
C ARG A 90 4.25 2.50 5.65
N ARG A 91 5.55 2.18 5.65
CA ARG A 91 6.62 3.18 5.47
C ARG A 91 6.54 3.86 4.11
N ILE A 92 6.35 3.09 3.04
CA ILE A 92 6.21 3.62 1.67
C ILE A 92 5.00 4.57 1.61
N THR A 93 3.88 4.18 2.21
CA THR A 93 2.65 4.99 2.24
C THR A 93 2.88 6.31 2.96
N VAL A 94 3.54 6.31 4.12
CA VAL A 94 3.86 7.54 4.86
C VAL A 94 4.79 8.44 4.04
N GLN A 95 5.87 7.89 3.49
CA GLN A 95 6.82 8.65 2.67
C GLN A 95 6.18 9.24 1.42
N LEU A 96 5.30 8.48 0.75
CA LEU A 96 4.55 8.96 -0.41
C LEU A 96 3.67 10.14 -0.01
N ASN A 97 2.88 10.03 1.06
CA ASN A 97 2.02 11.12 1.53
C ASN A 97 2.82 12.39 1.86
N GLU A 98 3.93 12.27 2.59
CA GLU A 98 4.81 13.41 2.88
C GLU A 98 5.37 14.05 1.61
N THR A 99 5.74 13.24 0.62
CA THR A 99 6.28 13.72 -0.66
C THR A 99 5.20 14.48 -1.45
N ILE A 100 3.96 14.00 -1.45
CA ILE A 100 2.83 14.66 -2.10
C ILE A 100 2.58 16.03 -1.46
N ILE A 101 2.54 16.10 -0.13
CA ILE A 101 2.33 17.36 0.61
C ILE A 101 3.43 18.37 0.26
N LYS A 102 4.71 17.96 0.37
CA LYS A 102 5.85 18.80 0.05
C LYS A 102 5.83 19.30 -1.40
N LEU A 103 5.41 18.44 -2.33
CA LEU A 103 5.29 18.80 -3.75
C LEU A 103 4.22 19.88 -3.95
N ILE A 104 3.06 19.74 -3.31
CA ILE A 104 1.97 20.73 -3.40
C ILE A 104 2.39 22.06 -2.76
N GLU A 105 2.99 22.03 -1.57
CA GLU A 105 3.50 23.23 -0.87
C GLU A 105 4.61 23.93 -1.66
N SER A 106 5.56 23.17 -2.22
CA SER A 106 6.61 23.71 -3.08
C SER A 106 6.02 24.36 -4.34
N SER A 107 5.03 23.72 -4.96
CA SER A 107 4.34 24.25 -6.14
C SER A 107 3.59 25.56 -5.82
N GLN A 108 2.97 25.65 -4.64
CA GLN A 108 2.33 26.88 -4.17
C GLN A 108 3.34 28.01 -4.01
N ASN A 109 4.46 27.75 -3.33
CA ASN A 109 5.51 28.74 -3.09
C ASN A 109 6.17 29.22 -4.39
N GLU A 110 6.42 28.31 -5.33
CA GLU A 110 6.95 28.63 -6.65
C GLU A 110 5.95 29.47 -7.46
N THR A 111 4.66 29.10 -7.44
CA THR A 111 3.59 29.87 -8.10
C THR A 111 3.53 31.29 -7.55
N HIS A 112 3.56 31.45 -6.23
CA HIS A 112 3.58 32.75 -5.58
C HIS A 112 4.80 33.58 -5.96
N SER A 113 5.98 32.96 -5.98
CA SER A 113 7.24 33.64 -6.33
C SER A 113 7.22 34.14 -7.78
N ILE A 114 6.80 33.29 -8.73
CA ILE A 114 6.69 33.64 -10.14
C ILE A 114 5.67 34.77 -10.35
N LEU A 115 4.50 34.69 -9.71
CA LEU A 115 3.45 35.68 -9.89
C LEU A 115 3.76 37.01 -9.19
N GLN A 116 4.38 36.97 -8.00
CA GLN A 116 4.83 38.17 -7.30
C GLN A 116 5.92 38.89 -8.10
N TYR A 117 6.86 38.15 -8.70
CA TYR A 117 7.92 38.72 -9.53
C TYR A 117 7.36 39.39 -10.79
N ASN A 118 6.48 38.69 -11.52
CA ASN A 118 5.99 39.15 -12.83
C ASN A 118 4.82 40.15 -12.75
N TYR A 119 3.95 40.03 -11.74
CA TYR A 119 2.67 40.76 -11.69
C TYR A 119 2.47 41.60 -10.41
N LYS A 120 3.46 41.65 -9.51
CA LYS A 120 3.56 42.50 -8.30
C LYS A 120 2.22 42.96 -7.68
N THR A 121 1.71 44.12 -8.12
CA THR A 121 0.52 44.77 -7.58
C THR A 121 -0.77 44.01 -7.89
N ILE A 122 -0.85 43.42 -9.08
CA ILE A 122 -2.02 42.67 -9.54
C ILE A 122 -2.12 41.32 -8.81
N TYR A 123 -0.99 40.68 -8.52
CA TYR A 123 -0.94 39.39 -7.84
C TYR A 123 -1.57 39.44 -6.44
N ASN A 124 -1.42 40.54 -5.69
CA ASN A 124 -2.00 40.68 -4.36
C ASN A 124 -3.52 40.50 -4.34
N PHE A 125 -4.23 40.81 -5.44
CA PHE A 125 -5.67 40.57 -5.55
C PHE A 125 -6.02 39.10 -5.73
N TYR A 126 -5.16 38.31 -6.37
CA TYR A 126 -5.39 36.89 -6.67
C TYR A 126 -4.80 35.93 -5.63
N ARG A 127 -3.86 36.40 -4.79
CA ARG A 127 -3.13 35.59 -3.83
C ARG A 127 -4.04 34.68 -3.00
N SER A 128 -5.13 35.22 -2.44
CA SER A 128 -6.08 34.44 -1.63
C SER A 128 -6.79 33.33 -2.41
N SER A 129 -7.06 33.54 -3.71
CA SER A 129 -7.68 32.52 -4.57
C SER A 129 -6.71 31.39 -4.88
N ILE A 130 -5.42 31.72 -5.05
CA ILE A 130 -4.35 30.74 -5.26
C ILE A 130 -4.13 29.93 -3.98
N ASP A 131 -4.06 30.58 -2.82
CA ASP A 131 -3.96 29.91 -1.52
C ASP A 131 -5.12 28.95 -1.29
N LEU A 132 -6.36 29.39 -1.59
CA LEU A 132 -7.55 28.56 -1.46
C LEU A 132 -7.50 27.33 -2.38
N PHE A 133 -7.03 27.49 -3.62
CA PHE A 133 -6.86 26.39 -4.57
C PHE A 133 -5.87 25.33 -4.06
N PHE A 134 -4.69 25.74 -3.60
CA PHE A 134 -3.68 24.82 -3.08
C PHE A 134 -4.11 24.15 -1.77
N ASN A 135 -4.79 24.87 -0.88
CA ASN A 135 -5.38 24.28 0.34
C ASN A 135 -6.42 23.21 0.00
N LYS A 136 -7.25 23.45 -1.03
CA LYS A 136 -8.20 22.44 -1.51
C LYS A 136 -7.50 21.25 -2.17
N LEU A 137 -6.42 21.46 -2.92
CA LEU A 137 -5.61 20.35 -3.46
C LEU A 137 -4.99 19.48 -2.34
N LEU A 138 -4.50 20.10 -1.27
CA LEU A 138 -4.05 19.36 -0.09
C LEU A 138 -5.19 18.54 0.52
N LEU A 139 -6.38 19.12 0.69
CA LEU A 139 -7.55 18.40 1.20
C LEU A 139 -7.95 17.22 0.31
N ILE A 140 -7.90 17.39 -1.01
CA ILE A 140 -8.16 16.31 -1.98
C ILE A 140 -7.10 15.22 -1.84
N SER A 141 -5.82 15.56 -1.61
CA SER A 141 -4.77 14.54 -1.44
C SER A 141 -5.01 13.62 -0.23
N TYR A 142 -5.75 14.11 0.79
CA TYR A 142 -6.18 13.30 1.92
C TYR A 142 -7.44 12.48 1.66
N LYS A 143 -8.26 12.85 0.65
CA LYS A 143 -9.56 12.26 0.37
C LYS A 143 -9.55 11.40 -0.90
N ASN A 144 -10.33 10.33 -0.88
CA ASN A 144 -10.44 9.31 -1.93
C ASN A 144 -11.20 9.74 -3.22
N TYR A 145 -11.31 11.05 -3.51
CA TYR A 145 -12.26 11.53 -4.53
C TYR A 145 -11.57 12.12 -5.77
N GLN A 146 -11.66 11.37 -6.88
CA GLN A 146 -11.21 11.78 -8.22
C GLN A 146 -11.93 13.01 -8.80
N TYR A 147 -13.15 13.34 -8.35
CA TYR A 147 -13.99 14.35 -9.01
C TYR A 147 -13.88 15.77 -8.42
N GLU A 148 -12.96 16.01 -7.49
CA GLU A 148 -12.80 17.33 -6.87
C GLU A 148 -11.79 18.23 -7.61
N ILE A 149 -10.85 17.68 -8.38
CA ILE A 149 -9.79 18.46 -9.05
C ILE A 149 -10.39 19.43 -10.08
N LYS A 150 -11.24 18.94 -11.01
CA LYS A 150 -11.95 19.78 -11.97
C LYS A 150 -12.74 20.90 -11.30
N ASN A 151 -13.54 20.56 -10.28
CA ASN A 151 -14.36 21.54 -9.56
C ASN A 151 -13.49 22.61 -8.90
N ASN A 152 -12.37 22.22 -8.30
CA ASN A 152 -11.44 23.13 -7.65
C ASN A 152 -10.77 24.08 -8.65
N ILE A 153 -10.39 23.58 -9.84
CA ILE A 153 -9.84 24.42 -10.92
C ILE A 153 -10.93 25.34 -11.48
N GLU A 154 -12.14 24.86 -11.72
CA GLU A 154 -13.26 25.70 -12.15
C GLU A 154 -13.53 26.83 -11.18
N GLU A 155 -13.49 26.56 -9.87
CA GLU A 155 -13.66 27.56 -8.84
C GLU A 155 -12.52 28.60 -8.84
N LEU A 156 -11.26 28.17 -9.00
CA LEU A 156 -10.12 29.06 -9.14
C LEU A 156 -10.35 30.05 -10.30
N PHE A 157 -10.68 29.56 -11.49
CA PHE A 157 -10.90 30.41 -12.66
C PHE A 157 -12.12 31.34 -12.51
N ARG A 158 -13.19 30.87 -11.86
CA ARG A 158 -14.35 31.75 -11.53
C ARG A 158 -13.95 32.86 -10.57
N ASN A 159 -13.12 32.56 -9.56
CA ASN A 159 -12.64 33.55 -8.62
C ASN A 159 -11.71 34.57 -9.29
N ILE A 160 -10.79 34.11 -10.15
CA ILE A 160 -9.93 34.99 -10.96
C ILE A 160 -10.81 35.92 -11.80
N LEU A 161 -11.76 35.38 -12.58
CA LEU A 161 -12.66 36.19 -13.40
C LEU A 161 -13.41 37.25 -12.59
N ARG A 162 -13.97 36.85 -11.44
CA ARG A 162 -14.68 37.75 -10.53
C ARG A 162 -13.76 38.89 -10.10
N ILE A 163 -12.56 38.57 -9.61
CA ILE A 163 -11.58 39.54 -9.15
C ILE A 163 -11.22 40.51 -10.28
N THR A 164 -10.89 40.00 -11.48
CA THR A 164 -10.51 40.80 -12.64
C THR A 164 -11.60 41.80 -13.05
N ILE A 165 -12.87 41.39 -13.04
CA ILE A 165 -13.97 42.29 -13.41
C ILE A 165 -14.25 43.30 -12.30
N THR A 166 -14.20 42.89 -11.03
CA THR A 166 -14.41 43.81 -9.90
C THR A 166 -13.31 44.85 -9.79
N SER A 167 -12.04 44.47 -10.00
CA SER A 167 -10.91 45.39 -9.98
C SER A 167 -10.99 46.42 -11.11
N ASN A 168 -11.47 46.01 -12.28
CA ASN A 168 -11.62 46.91 -13.43
C ASN A 168 -12.85 47.83 -13.33
N ASN A 169 -13.87 47.46 -12.55
CA ASN A 169 -15.12 48.23 -12.41
C ASN A 169 -15.24 48.95 -11.06
N ASN A 170 -14.14 49.54 -10.56
CA ASN A 170 -14.11 50.32 -9.32
C ASN A 170 -14.69 49.59 -8.09
N ASN A 171 -14.45 48.28 -7.97
CA ASN A 171 -14.94 47.44 -6.87
C ASN A 171 -16.47 47.40 -6.70
N LYS A 172 -17.24 47.73 -7.75
CA LYS A 172 -18.69 47.58 -7.70
C LYS A 172 -19.08 46.10 -7.59
N PRO A 173 -20.01 45.74 -6.70
CA PRO A 173 -20.47 44.36 -6.57
C PRO A 173 -21.17 43.92 -7.87
N LEU A 174 -20.72 42.80 -8.42
CA LEU A 174 -21.34 42.19 -9.60
C LEU A 174 -22.46 41.25 -9.18
N LEU A 175 -23.58 41.30 -9.90
CA LEU A 175 -24.66 40.33 -9.74
C LEU A 175 -24.18 38.92 -10.10
N PRO A 176 -24.50 37.88 -9.31
CA PRO A 176 -24.13 36.50 -9.61
C PRO A 176 -24.63 36.03 -10.99
N SER A 177 -25.82 36.48 -11.41
CA SER A 177 -26.39 36.20 -12.73
C SER A 177 -25.54 36.75 -13.88
N TYR A 178 -24.89 37.90 -13.68
CA TYR A 178 -24.00 38.50 -14.68
C TYR A 178 -22.70 37.70 -14.82
N LEU A 179 -22.11 37.25 -13.71
CA LEU A 179 -20.93 36.38 -13.72
C LEU A 179 -21.23 35.04 -14.39
N LEU A 180 -22.41 34.46 -14.15
CA LEU A 180 -22.86 33.25 -14.83
C LEU A 180 -23.01 33.46 -16.34
N CYS A 181 -23.54 34.61 -16.75
CA CYS A 181 -23.64 34.98 -18.17
C CYS A 181 -22.27 35.05 -18.83
N LEU A 182 -21.30 35.75 -18.21
CA LEU A 182 -19.94 35.85 -18.73
C LEU A 182 -19.23 34.49 -18.81
N TRP A 183 -19.47 33.62 -17.82
CA TRP A 183 -18.89 32.28 -17.81
C TRP A 183 -19.32 31.43 -19.02
N ARG A 184 -20.53 31.63 -19.55
CA ARG A 184 -21.04 30.92 -20.74
C ARG A 184 -20.23 31.23 -22.01
N TYR A 185 -19.52 32.36 -22.04
CA TYR A 185 -18.70 32.75 -23.18
C TYR A 185 -17.26 32.22 -23.11
N HIS A 186 -16.93 31.36 -22.13
CA HIS A 186 -15.61 30.76 -21.98
C HIS A 186 -14.46 31.79 -21.99
N PRO A 187 -14.41 32.69 -20.99
CA PRO A 187 -13.47 33.83 -20.98
C PRO A 187 -12.00 33.42 -20.98
N PHE A 188 -11.69 32.19 -20.59
CA PHE A 188 -10.33 31.62 -20.60
C PHE A 188 -10.09 30.64 -21.75
N SER A 189 -11.01 30.55 -22.71
CA SER A 189 -10.95 29.62 -23.84
C SER A 189 -10.68 28.17 -23.40
N ASN A 190 -9.89 27.42 -24.18
CA ASN A 190 -9.54 26.02 -23.89
C ASN A 190 -8.43 25.87 -22.83
N GLN A 191 -7.80 26.95 -22.36
CA GLN A 191 -6.68 26.84 -21.41
C GLN A 191 -7.10 26.17 -20.10
N GLN A 192 -8.30 26.50 -19.62
CA GLN A 192 -8.87 25.88 -18.43
C GLN A 192 -9.01 24.36 -18.59
N TYR A 193 -9.54 23.91 -19.74
CA TYR A 193 -9.73 22.49 -20.01
C TYR A 193 -8.38 21.74 -20.10
N LEU A 194 -7.37 22.35 -20.73
CA LEU A 194 -6.03 21.77 -20.82
C LEU A 194 -5.38 21.59 -19.44
N ILE A 195 -5.48 22.60 -18.58
CA ILE A 195 -4.95 22.56 -17.22
C ILE A 195 -5.68 21.51 -16.38
N VAL A 196 -7.02 21.45 -16.48
CA VAL A 196 -7.82 20.41 -15.81
C VAL A 196 -7.34 19.02 -16.23
N ASN A 197 -7.27 18.74 -17.53
CA ASN A 197 -6.87 17.43 -18.01
C ASN A 197 -5.46 17.05 -17.56
N GLN A 198 -4.49 17.97 -17.63
CA GLN A 198 -3.12 17.69 -17.19
C GLN A 198 -3.04 17.42 -15.69
N LEU A 199 -3.72 18.23 -14.87
CA LEU A 199 -3.72 18.06 -13.42
C LEU A 199 -4.48 16.81 -12.99
N GLU A 200 -5.63 16.51 -13.60
CA GLU A 200 -6.36 15.26 -13.34
C GLU A 200 -5.53 14.02 -13.70
N ILE A 201 -4.84 14.03 -14.84
CA ILE A 201 -3.99 12.90 -15.24
C ILE A 201 -2.82 12.74 -14.27
N ASN A 202 -2.11 13.82 -13.95
CA ASN A 202 -0.87 13.74 -13.18
C ASN A 202 -1.14 13.54 -11.68
N LEU A 203 -2.01 14.33 -11.08
CA LEU A 203 -2.37 14.20 -9.67
C LEU A 203 -3.29 13.01 -9.44
N GLY A 204 -4.22 12.72 -10.37
CA GLY A 204 -5.12 11.57 -10.24
C GLY A 204 -4.36 10.25 -10.20
N LYS A 205 -3.37 10.03 -11.07
CA LYS A 205 -2.51 8.83 -11.01
C LYS A 205 -1.81 8.68 -9.67
N LEU A 206 -1.29 9.79 -9.14
CA LEU A 206 -0.53 9.81 -7.90
C LEU A 206 -1.43 9.62 -6.67
N PHE A 207 -2.65 10.17 -6.67
CA PHE A 207 -3.65 9.91 -5.64
C PHE A 207 -4.15 8.46 -5.68
N HIS A 208 -4.36 7.87 -6.85
CA HIS A 208 -4.68 6.45 -6.98
C HIS A 208 -3.59 5.54 -6.47
N LEU A 209 -2.33 5.84 -6.79
CA LEU A 209 -1.21 5.06 -6.29
C LEU A 209 -1.20 5.06 -4.75
N ASN A 210 -1.43 6.21 -4.14
CA ASN A 210 -1.53 6.35 -2.69
C ASN A 210 -2.70 5.53 -2.10
N GLU A 211 -3.88 5.56 -2.73
CA GLU A 211 -5.01 4.72 -2.33
C GLU A 211 -4.71 3.23 -2.44
N LEU A 212 -4.09 2.79 -3.54
CA LEU A 212 -3.72 1.39 -3.73
C LEU A 212 -2.78 0.90 -2.63
N PHE A 213 -1.81 1.73 -2.20
CA PHE A 213 -0.94 1.41 -1.08
C PHE A 213 -1.70 1.32 0.25
N LYS A 214 -2.65 2.22 0.51
CA LYS A 214 -3.51 2.17 1.71
C LYS A 214 -4.35 0.88 1.73
N LEU A 215 -5.04 0.58 0.64
CA LEU A 215 -5.86 -0.64 0.50
C LEU A 215 -5.02 -1.91 0.63
N SER A 216 -3.82 -1.93 0.06
CA SER A 216 -2.89 -3.06 0.21
C SER A 216 -2.48 -3.26 1.67
N ASN A 217 -2.24 -2.17 2.40
CA ASN A 217 -1.89 -2.20 3.81
C ASN A 217 -3.05 -2.73 4.67
N GLU A 218 -4.28 -2.26 4.40
CA GLU A 218 -5.51 -2.75 5.07
C GLU A 218 -5.75 -4.23 4.81
N LEU A 219 -5.55 -4.71 3.58
CA LEU A 219 -5.72 -6.12 3.23
C LEU A 219 -4.74 -7.03 3.99
N ILE A 220 -3.48 -6.62 4.13
CA ILE A 220 -2.49 -7.40 4.91
C ILE A 220 -2.83 -7.39 6.39
N GLN A 221 -3.32 -6.26 6.91
CA GLN A 221 -3.77 -6.18 8.29
C GLN A 221 -4.92 -7.16 8.57
N VAL A 222 -5.89 -7.27 7.65
CA VAL A 222 -6.98 -8.26 7.74
C VAL A 222 -6.45 -9.70 7.69
N MET A 223 -5.47 -9.98 6.83
CA MET A 223 -4.85 -11.31 6.78
C MET A 223 -4.14 -11.67 8.09
N LEU A 224 -3.43 -10.72 8.70
CA LEU A 224 -2.78 -10.90 10.00
C LEU A 224 -3.79 -11.14 11.14
N THR A 225 -4.90 -10.39 11.18
CA THR A 225 -5.91 -10.55 12.24
C THR A 225 -6.63 -11.90 12.17
N ASN A 226 -6.90 -12.42 10.97
CA ASN A 226 -7.61 -13.70 10.81
C ASN A 226 -6.75 -14.91 11.22
N ILE A 227 -5.43 -14.79 11.18
CA ILE A 227 -4.51 -15.84 11.62
C ILE A 227 -4.50 -15.95 13.14
N THR A 228 -4.54 -14.82 13.86
CA THR A 228 -4.59 -14.83 15.33
C THR A 228 -5.90 -15.39 15.91
N THR A 229 -6.98 -15.45 15.12
CA THR A 229 -8.28 -16.01 15.56
C THR A 229 -8.45 -17.50 15.29
N LEU A 230 -7.44 -18.16 14.70
CA LEU A 230 -7.43 -19.61 14.44
C LEU A 230 -6.78 -20.41 15.58
N GLU A 231 -6.34 -19.76 16.66
CA GLU A 231 -6.00 -20.36 17.95
C GLU A 231 -7.24 -20.64 18.82
#